data_AF-A0A2M9PG84-F1
#
_entry.id   AF-A0A2M9PG84-F1
#
_cell.length_a   1.000
_cell.length_b   1.000
_cell.length_c   1.000
_cell.angle_alpha   90.00
_cell.angle_beta   90.00
_cell.angle_gamma   90.00
#
_symmetry.space_group_name_H-M   'P 1'
#
loop_
_entity.id
_entity.type
_entity.pdbx_description
1 polymer ?
#
loop_
_entity_poly.entity_id
_entity_poly.type
_entity_poly.pdbx_seq_one_letter_code
_entity_poly.pdbx_strand_id
1 'polypeptide(L)'
;MRSLHPSLFLLALLLNVAVIRLGSYLLPDRLYFSFSSFLFDNRDLVKPLALSIKLLTPFVAAFALTGVVMLLARGQSAAGAGKPGADLQAILTDQLPITLAYAAFFAALLMAWPYILLWDLLIDPAFARYRLLFLLAYFAYFTAYAFFALAGANTARALLTPDPGRPPLTWSTLTTHPLTQPLFNAVGGAVSAAVAAFLATRIGG
;
A
#
# COMPACT_ATOMS: atom_id res chain seq x y z
N MET A 1 -2.90 13.05 20.97
CA MET A 1 -3.24 13.66 19.65
C MET A 1 -2.61 12.79 18.58
N ARG A 2 -3.33 12.45 17.50
CA ARG A 2 -2.75 11.68 16.38
C ARG A 2 -1.91 12.61 15.51
N SER A 3 -0.61 12.40 15.45
CA SER A 3 0.32 13.18 14.64
C SER A 3 1.28 12.26 13.87
N LEU A 4 1.91 12.81 12.84
CA LEU A 4 2.99 12.13 12.13
C LEU A 4 4.25 12.14 12.98
N HIS A 5 4.88 10.98 13.15
CA HIS A 5 6.19 10.91 13.76
C HIS A 5 7.26 11.22 12.69
N PRO A 6 8.03 12.32 12.79
CA PRO A 6 8.87 12.80 11.70
C PRO A 6 9.97 11.81 11.29
N SER A 7 10.69 11.21 12.25
CA SER A 7 11.76 10.27 11.92
C SER A 7 11.26 8.95 11.32
N LEU A 8 10.16 8.39 11.87
CA LEU A 8 9.51 7.21 11.33
C LEU A 8 8.89 7.48 9.96
N PHE A 9 8.38 8.69 9.72
CA PHE A 9 7.89 9.10 8.41
C PHE A 9 9.01 9.03 7.37
N LEU A 10 10.17 9.66 7.65
CA LEU A 10 11.32 9.64 6.74
C LEU A 10 11.82 8.21 6.50
N LEU A 11 11.97 7.42 7.57
CA LEU A 11 12.39 6.03 7.47
C LEU A 11 11.42 5.21 6.62
N ALA A 12 10.12 5.30 6.89
CA ALA A 12 9.09 4.59 6.15
C ALA A 12 9.02 5.04 4.69
N LEU A 13 9.21 6.33 4.41
CA LEU A 13 9.22 6.88 3.05
C LEU A 13 10.39 6.31 2.27
N LEU A 14 11.61 6.37 2.82
CA LEU A 14 12.81 5.82 2.20
C LEU A 14 12.71 4.31 2.00
N LEU A 15 12.17 3.58 2.97
CA LEU A 15 11.91 2.15 2.86
C LEU A 15 10.94 1.84 1.73
N ASN A 16 9.84 2.58 1.62
CA ASN A 16 8.89 2.40 0.51
C ASN A 16 9.57 2.67 -0.83
N VAL A 17 10.33 3.75 -0.97
CA VAL A 17 11.08 4.05 -2.20
C VAL A 17 12.05 2.91 -2.54
N ALA A 18 12.80 2.41 -1.56
CA ALA A 18 13.73 1.31 -1.76
C ALA A 18 13.02 0.02 -2.19
N VAL A 19 11.93 -0.36 -1.53
CA VAL A 19 11.14 -1.56 -1.88
C VAL A 19 10.53 -1.44 -3.27
N ILE A 20 10.00 -0.28 -3.64
CA ILE A 20 9.46 -0.03 -4.99
C ILE A 20 10.57 -0.16 -6.05
N ARG A 21 11.76 0.40 -5.79
CA ARG A 21 12.91 0.30 -6.70
C ARG A 21 13.43 -1.13 -6.81
N LEU A 22 13.57 -1.84 -5.70
CA LEU A 22 13.95 -3.25 -5.71
C LEU A 22 12.93 -4.09 -6.48
N GLY A 23 11.64 -3.86 -6.25
CA GLY A 23 10.57 -4.50 -7.02
C GLY A 23 10.70 -4.24 -8.52
N SER A 24 11.06 -3.02 -8.93
CA SER A 24 11.27 -2.69 -10.35
C SER A 24 12.45 -3.42 -11.00
N TYR A 25 13.48 -3.79 -10.23
CA TYR A 25 14.61 -4.57 -10.75
C TYR A 25 14.36 -6.08 -10.77
N LEU A 26 13.49 -6.57 -9.87
CA LEU A 26 13.20 -8.00 -9.73
C LEU A 26 12.05 -8.47 -10.63
N LEU A 27 11.14 -7.56 -11.00
CA LEU A 27 9.98 -7.90 -11.82
C LEU A 27 10.33 -7.84 -13.31
N PRO A 28 9.94 -8.84 -14.10
CA PRO A 28 9.98 -8.76 -15.56
C PRO A 28 9.20 -7.53 -16.05
N ASP A 29 9.66 -6.86 -17.10
CA ASP A 29 9.02 -5.66 -17.67
C ASP A 29 7.51 -5.82 -17.92
N ARG A 30 7.09 -7.05 -18.25
CA ARG A 30 5.68 -7.41 -18.51
C ARG A 30 4.80 -7.30 -17.26
N LEU A 31 5.38 -7.43 -16.07
CA LEU A 31 4.72 -7.34 -14.77
C LEU A 31 4.92 -5.96 -14.12
N TYR A 32 5.64 -5.05 -14.79
CA TYR A 32 5.82 -3.69 -14.30
C TYR A 32 4.64 -2.81 -14.70
N PHE A 33 3.88 -2.32 -13.71
CA PHE A 33 2.76 -1.43 -13.97
C PHE A 33 3.25 0.01 -14.23
N SER A 34 2.87 0.55 -15.39
CA SER A 34 2.90 1.98 -15.70
C SER A 34 1.50 2.46 -16.09
N PHE A 35 1.19 3.74 -15.85
CA PHE A 35 -0.10 4.29 -16.26
C PHE A 35 -0.27 4.32 -17.79
N SER A 36 0.82 4.53 -18.53
CA SER A 36 0.80 4.47 -19.99
C SER A 36 0.43 3.06 -20.48
N SER A 37 1.09 2.02 -19.96
CA SER A 37 0.76 0.63 -20.30
C SER A 37 -0.63 0.21 -19.81
N PHE A 38 -1.11 0.76 -18.70
CA PHE A 38 -2.45 0.47 -18.20
C PHE A 38 -3.55 1.05 -19.09
N LEU A 39 -3.41 2.32 -19.48
CA LEU A 39 -4.42 3.06 -20.24
C LEU A 39 -4.40 2.77 -21.75
N PHE A 40 -3.23 2.46 -22.32
CA PHE A 40 -3.05 2.44 -23.77
C PHE A 40 -2.55 1.12 -24.36
N ASP A 41 -2.09 0.15 -23.56
CA ASP A 41 -1.64 -1.16 -24.07
C ASP A 41 -2.79 -2.19 -24.04
N ASN A 42 -2.82 -3.15 -24.97
CA ASN A 42 -3.90 -4.16 -25.10
C ASN A 42 -3.69 -5.42 -24.24
N ARG A 43 -2.73 -5.40 -23.29
CA ARG A 43 -2.35 -6.57 -22.47
C ARG A 43 -3.26 -6.77 -21.26
N ASP A 44 -4.56 -6.95 -21.49
CA ASP A 44 -5.58 -6.84 -20.43
C ASP A 44 -5.46 -7.86 -19.28
N LEU A 45 -5.01 -9.08 -19.56
CA LEU A 45 -4.87 -10.12 -18.51
C LEU A 45 -3.72 -9.86 -17.52
N VAL A 46 -2.70 -9.10 -17.91
CA VAL A 46 -1.48 -8.89 -17.09
C VAL A 46 -1.58 -7.61 -16.25
N LYS A 47 -2.40 -6.64 -16.69
CA LYS A 47 -2.64 -5.36 -16.00
C LYS A 47 -3.08 -5.50 -14.54
N PRO A 48 -4.11 -6.29 -14.18
CA PRO A 48 -4.55 -6.39 -12.79
C PRO A 48 -3.47 -7.02 -11.91
N LEU A 49 -2.76 -8.04 -12.41
CA LEU A 49 -1.66 -8.68 -11.69
C LEU A 49 -0.51 -7.69 -11.42
N ALA A 50 -0.10 -6.94 -12.45
CA ALA A 50 0.94 -5.92 -12.32
C ALA A 50 0.56 -4.83 -11.31
N LEU A 51 -0.71 -4.40 -11.31
CA LEU A 51 -1.23 -3.45 -10.33
C LEU A 51 -1.23 -4.06 -8.92
N SER A 52 -1.69 -5.30 -8.74
CA SER A 52 -1.69 -5.98 -7.45
C SER A 52 -0.29 -6.12 -6.88
N ILE A 53 0.69 -6.54 -7.68
CA ILE A 53 2.10 -6.63 -7.27
C ILE A 53 2.61 -5.25 -6.83
N LYS A 54 2.27 -4.20 -7.58
CA LYS A 54 2.68 -2.84 -7.25
C LYS A 54 2.07 -2.35 -5.94
N LEU A 55 0.79 -2.63 -5.69
CA LEU A 55 0.10 -2.30 -4.44
C LEU A 55 0.53 -3.18 -3.24
N LEU A 56 1.08 -4.37 -3.47
CA LEU A 56 1.67 -5.19 -2.41
C LEU A 56 2.96 -4.57 -1.83
N THR A 57 3.66 -3.71 -2.58
CA THR A 57 4.90 -3.07 -2.08
C THR A 57 4.70 -2.24 -0.80
N PRO A 58 3.77 -1.26 -0.73
CA PRO A 58 3.52 -0.52 0.51
C PRO A 58 2.94 -1.40 1.62
N PHE A 59 2.18 -2.45 1.27
CA PHE A 59 1.68 -3.41 2.25
C PHE A 59 2.83 -4.14 2.96
N VAL A 60 3.76 -4.73 2.20
CA VAL A 60 4.88 -5.49 2.76
C VAL A 60 5.82 -4.58 3.58
N ALA A 61 6.10 -3.37 3.07
CA ALA A 61 6.94 -2.42 3.79
C ALA A 61 6.33 -2.01 5.14
N ALA A 62 5.03 -1.66 5.15
CA ALA A 62 4.31 -1.31 6.38
C ALA A 62 4.20 -2.50 7.34
N PHE A 63 3.88 -3.69 6.83
CA PHE A 63 3.84 -4.92 7.61
C PHE A 63 5.17 -5.18 8.34
N ALA A 64 6.28 -5.15 7.59
CA ALA A 64 7.61 -5.39 8.14
C ALA A 64 7.98 -4.33 9.19
N LEU A 65 7.78 -3.04 8.89
CA LEU A 65 8.14 -1.97 9.82
C LEU A 65 7.29 -2.02 11.09
N THR A 66 5.99 -2.27 10.97
CA THR A 66 5.12 -2.50 12.14
C THR A 66 5.59 -3.69 12.96
N GLY A 67 5.94 -4.80 12.32
CA GLY A 67 6.47 -5.97 13.01
C GLY A 67 7.75 -5.69 13.79
N VAL A 68 8.70 -4.97 13.19
CA VAL A 68 9.93 -4.54 13.86
C VAL A 68 9.63 -3.67 15.07
N VAL A 69 8.78 -2.64 14.93
CA VAL A 69 8.42 -1.75 16.04
C VAL A 69 7.75 -2.52 17.18
N MET A 70 6.87 -3.49 16.87
CA MET A 70 6.24 -4.35 17.87
C MET A 70 7.24 -5.25 18.60
N LEU A 71 8.20 -5.84 17.88
CA LEU A 71 9.24 -6.67 18.48
C LEU A 71 10.14 -5.85 19.41
N LEU A 72 10.53 -4.64 18.99
CA LEU A 72 11.31 -3.71 19.81
C LEU A 72 10.55 -3.28 21.07
N ALA A 73 9.25 -2.96 20.93
CA ALA A 73 8.40 -2.62 22.07
C ALA A 73 8.33 -3.75 23.11
N ARG A 74 8.20 -5.00 22.65
CA ARG A 74 8.22 -6.19 23.54
C ARG A 74 9.55 -6.39 24.24
N GLY A 75 10.66 -6.25 23.51
CA GLY A 75 11.99 -6.38 24.07
C GLY A 75 12.24 -5.39 25.20
N GLN A 76 11.77 -4.15 25.06
CA GLN A 76 11.88 -3.13 26.12
C GLN A 76 11.00 -3.44 27.33
N SER A 77 9.78 -3.96 27.13
CA SER A 77 8.90 -4.38 28.22
C SER A 77 9.47 -5.56 29.02
N ALA A 78 10.13 -6.51 28.37
CA ALA A 78 10.73 -7.68 29.02
C ALA A 78 12.01 -7.34 29.81
N ALA A 79 12.76 -6.32 29.39
CA ALA A 79 14.02 -5.92 30.01
C ALA A 79 13.86 -5.10 31.32
N GLY A 80 12.64 -4.86 31.80
CA GLY A 80 12.41 -4.11 33.04
C GLY A 80 12.87 -2.64 32.99
N ALA A 81 13.14 -2.10 31.79
CA ALA A 81 13.63 -0.75 31.62
C ALA A 81 12.54 0.26 32.03
N GLY A 82 12.76 0.95 33.14
CA GLY A 82 11.83 1.94 33.67
C GLY A 82 11.60 3.09 32.68
N LYS A 83 10.36 3.19 32.17
CA LYS A 83 9.75 4.32 31.44
C LYS A 83 9.88 4.46 29.90
N PRO A 84 10.83 3.89 29.12
CA PRO A 84 10.80 4.04 27.64
C PRO A 84 9.72 3.21 26.92
N GLY A 85 9.16 2.18 27.57
CA GLY A 85 8.13 1.33 26.96
C GLY A 85 6.78 2.00 26.71
N ALA A 86 6.45 3.07 27.46
CA ALA A 86 5.19 3.80 27.29
C ALA A 86 5.17 4.65 26.00
N ASP A 87 6.31 5.24 25.64
CA ASP A 87 6.45 6.08 24.44
C ASP A 87 6.36 5.24 23.16
N LEU A 88 6.98 4.05 23.14
CA LEU A 88 6.92 3.13 22.01
C LEU A 88 5.53 2.53 21.80
N GLN A 89 4.81 2.23 22.88
CA GLN A 89 3.39 1.83 22.82
C GLN A 89 2.53 2.96 22.25
N ALA A 90 2.69 4.19 22.73
CA ALA A 90 1.95 5.35 22.23
C ALA A 90 2.23 5.62 20.73
N ILE A 91 3.49 5.47 20.31
CA ILE A 91 3.86 5.55 18.89
C ILE A 91 3.12 4.47 18.09
N LEU A 92 3.09 3.23 18.58
CA LEU A 92 2.51 2.08 17.89
C LEU A 92 0.99 2.21 17.72
N THR A 93 0.29 2.73 18.73
CA THR A 93 -1.16 2.87 18.70
C THR A 93 -1.63 4.10 17.94
N ASP A 94 -0.97 5.25 18.15
CA ASP A 94 -1.53 6.55 17.77
C ASP A 94 -0.87 7.18 16.54
N GLN A 95 0.43 6.94 16.34
CA GLN A 95 1.23 7.64 15.32
C GLN A 95 1.62 6.73 14.17
N LEU A 96 1.92 5.46 14.43
CA LEU A 96 2.49 4.55 13.44
C LEU A 96 1.56 4.30 12.24
N PRO A 97 0.24 4.02 12.40
CA PRO A 97 -0.62 3.76 11.25
C PRO A 97 -0.71 4.96 10.31
N ILE A 98 -0.94 6.16 10.87
CA ILE A 98 -1.03 7.39 10.06
C ILE A 98 0.33 7.72 9.42
N THR A 99 1.43 7.53 10.15
CA THR A 99 2.79 7.75 9.63
C THR A 99 3.10 6.85 8.44
N LEU A 100 2.78 5.56 8.53
CA LEU A 100 2.99 4.60 7.44
C LEU A 100 2.12 4.91 6.22
N ALA A 101 0.86 5.29 6.44
CA ALA A 101 -0.08 5.64 5.38
C ALA A 101 0.43 6.84 4.55
N TYR A 102 0.79 7.93 5.24
CA TYR A 102 1.32 9.13 4.58
C TYR A 102 2.68 8.89 3.95
N ALA A 103 3.56 8.12 4.60
CA ALA A 103 4.85 7.77 4.02
C ALA A 103 4.71 7.00 2.70
N ALA A 104 3.77 6.04 2.62
CA ALA A 104 3.49 5.31 1.40
C ALA A 104 2.86 6.20 0.31
N PHE A 105 1.92 7.07 0.68
CA PHE A 105 1.35 8.07 -0.23
C PHE A 105 2.45 8.95 -0.86
N PHE A 106 3.29 9.56 -0.03
CA PHE A 106 4.33 10.48 -0.48
C PHE A 106 5.46 9.76 -1.22
N ALA A 107 5.78 8.51 -0.85
CA ALA A 107 6.71 7.69 -1.62
C ALA A 107 6.18 7.42 -3.05
N ALA A 108 4.90 7.07 -3.18
CA ALA A 108 4.27 6.87 -4.48
C ALA A 108 4.23 8.16 -5.30
N LEU A 109 3.86 9.28 -4.67
CA LEU A 109 3.87 10.61 -5.29
C LEU A 109 5.28 10.98 -5.77
N LEU A 110 6.29 10.90 -4.90
CA LEU A 110 7.68 11.25 -5.22
C LEU A 110 8.22 10.42 -6.40
N MET A 111 7.88 9.13 -6.44
CA MET A 111 8.30 8.23 -7.51
C MET A 111 7.54 8.47 -8.83
N ALA A 112 6.28 8.88 -8.76
CA ALA A 112 5.44 9.16 -9.92
C ALA A 112 5.63 10.59 -10.46
N TRP A 113 6.05 11.54 -9.62
CA TRP A 113 6.09 12.96 -9.92
C TRP A 113 6.82 13.30 -11.22
N PRO A 114 8.03 12.75 -11.51
CA PRO A 114 8.71 13.04 -12.77
C PRO A 114 7.90 12.60 -14.00
N TYR A 115 7.15 11.50 -13.90
CA TYR A 115 6.33 10.98 -14.99
C TYR A 115 5.05 11.80 -15.19
N ILE A 116 4.47 12.33 -14.12
CA ILE A 116 3.32 13.24 -14.21
C ILE A 116 3.74 14.52 -14.92
N LEU A 117 4.86 15.11 -14.54
CA LEU A 117 5.40 16.30 -15.20
C LEU A 117 5.75 16.03 -16.65
N LEU A 118 6.44 14.91 -16.93
CA LEU A 118 6.81 14.54 -18.29
C LEU A 118 5.57 14.32 -19.17
N TRP A 119 4.56 13.65 -18.63
CA TRP A 119 3.29 13.47 -19.32
C TRP A 119 2.64 14.82 -19.62
N ASP A 120 2.60 15.74 -18.66
CA ASP A 120 1.98 17.04 -18.85
C ASP A 120 2.68 17.91 -19.90
N LEU A 121 4.03 17.82 -19.98
CA LEU A 121 4.85 18.56 -20.92
C LEU A 121 4.84 17.97 -22.34
N LEU A 122 4.75 16.64 -22.46
CA LEU A 122 4.89 15.92 -23.73
C LEU A 122 3.56 15.36 -24.26
N ILE A 123 2.43 15.73 -23.65
CA ILE A 123 1.13 15.22 -24.08
C ILE A 123 0.80 15.67 -25.50
N ASP A 124 0.31 14.73 -26.31
CA ASP A 124 -0.31 15.06 -27.58
C ASP A 124 -1.52 15.99 -27.32
N PRO A 125 -1.63 17.14 -28.04
CA PRO A 125 -2.76 18.05 -27.90
C PRO A 125 -4.13 17.37 -27.97
N ALA A 126 -4.28 16.28 -28.72
CA ALA A 126 -5.51 15.50 -28.80
C ALA A 126 -5.95 14.90 -27.45
N PHE A 127 -5.02 14.66 -26.53
CA PHE A 127 -5.29 14.09 -25.20
C PHE A 127 -5.29 15.13 -24.07
N ALA A 128 -5.01 16.41 -24.35
CA ALA A 128 -4.96 17.48 -23.33
C ALA A 128 -6.24 17.58 -22.49
N ARG A 129 -7.41 17.33 -23.09
CA ARG A 129 -8.71 17.32 -22.40
C ARG A 129 -8.83 16.27 -21.28
N TYR A 130 -7.99 15.24 -21.28
CA TYR A 130 -8.00 14.17 -20.27
C TYR A 130 -7.06 14.43 -19.08
N ARG A 131 -6.39 15.59 -19.03
CA ARG A 131 -5.46 15.98 -17.94
C ARG A 131 -6.03 15.79 -16.55
N LEU A 132 -7.25 16.25 -16.32
CA LEU A 132 -7.89 16.10 -15.01
C LEU A 132 -8.11 14.62 -14.64
N LEU A 133 -8.60 13.81 -15.58
CA LEU A 133 -8.83 12.38 -15.35
C LEU A 133 -7.53 11.63 -15.07
N PHE A 134 -6.44 11.98 -15.77
CA PHE A 134 -5.13 11.43 -15.51
C PHE A 134 -4.63 11.77 -14.09
N LEU A 135 -4.75 13.03 -13.67
CA LEU A 135 -4.39 13.46 -12.31
C LEU A 135 -5.24 12.77 -11.23
N LEU A 136 -6.55 12.64 -11.44
CA LEU A 136 -7.44 11.91 -10.54
C LEU A 136 -7.05 10.43 -10.43
N ALA A 137 -6.67 9.79 -11.53
CA ALA A 137 -6.20 8.41 -11.53
C ALA A 137 -4.90 8.24 -10.72
N TYR A 138 -3.95 9.16 -10.86
CA TYR A 138 -2.75 9.17 -10.02
C TYR A 138 -3.06 9.40 -8.54
N PHE A 139 -3.95 10.35 -8.24
CA PHE A 139 -4.36 10.60 -6.86
C PHE A 139 -5.03 9.37 -6.22
N ALA A 140 -5.91 8.69 -6.95
CA ALA A 140 -6.51 7.44 -6.52
C ALA A 140 -5.45 6.36 -6.28
N TYR A 141 -4.42 6.28 -7.14
CA TYR A 141 -3.30 5.37 -6.98
C TYR A 141 -2.43 5.67 -5.75
N PHE A 142 -2.12 6.93 -5.45
CA PHE A 142 -1.39 7.31 -4.22
C PHE A 142 -2.21 7.00 -2.97
N THR A 143 -3.51 7.23 -3.05
CA THR A 143 -4.46 6.90 -1.98
C THR A 143 -4.52 5.39 -1.76
N ALA A 144 -4.53 4.60 -2.83
CA ALA A 144 -4.45 3.14 -2.74
C ALA A 144 -3.15 2.69 -2.05
N TYR A 145 -2.00 3.33 -2.32
CA TYR A 145 -0.75 3.07 -1.60
C TYR A 145 -0.89 3.29 -0.09
N ALA A 146 -1.53 4.39 0.32
CA ALA A 146 -1.79 4.67 1.73
C ALA A 146 -2.69 3.60 2.37
N PHE A 147 -3.77 3.20 1.68
CA PHE A 147 -4.67 2.16 2.16
C PHE A 147 -3.99 0.80 2.29
N PHE A 148 -3.16 0.41 1.32
CA PHE A 148 -2.42 -0.85 1.38
C PHE A 148 -1.34 -0.83 2.48
N ALA A 149 -0.69 0.31 2.74
CA ALA A 149 0.19 0.45 3.88
C ALA A 149 -0.55 0.29 5.22
N LEU A 150 -1.73 0.92 5.36
CA LEU A 150 -2.58 0.74 6.54
C LEU A 150 -3.02 -0.72 6.70
N ALA A 151 -3.41 -1.38 5.62
CA ALA A 151 -3.76 -2.79 5.62
C ALA A 151 -2.57 -3.63 6.11
N GLY A 152 -1.36 -3.40 5.59
CA GLY A 152 -0.14 -4.10 6.01
C GLY A 152 0.18 -3.91 7.49
N ALA A 153 0.10 -2.66 7.97
CA ALA A 153 0.31 -2.34 9.39
C ALA A 153 -0.73 -3.02 10.29
N ASN A 154 -2.02 -2.98 9.91
CA ASN A 154 -3.09 -3.61 10.67
C ASN A 154 -2.96 -5.15 10.67
N THR A 155 -2.60 -5.74 9.53
CA THR A 155 -2.34 -7.17 9.41
C THR A 155 -1.16 -7.58 10.29
N ALA A 156 -0.07 -6.80 10.33
CA ALA A 156 1.06 -7.05 11.25
C ALA A 156 0.64 -6.97 12.71
N ARG A 157 -0.08 -5.91 13.11
CA ARG A 157 -0.60 -5.77 14.48
C ARG A 157 -1.46 -6.95 14.87
N ALA A 158 -2.40 -7.30 14.02
CA ALA A 158 -3.31 -8.39 14.29
C ALA A 158 -2.53 -9.71 14.35
N LEU A 159 -1.67 -10.05 13.39
CA LEU A 159 -0.90 -11.29 13.37
C LEU A 159 0.05 -11.43 14.57
N LEU A 160 0.79 -10.38 14.88
CA LEU A 160 1.88 -10.47 15.84
C LEU A 160 1.40 -10.31 17.28
N THR A 161 0.26 -9.65 17.54
CA THR A 161 -0.30 -9.51 18.89
C THR A 161 -0.62 -10.89 19.47
N PRO A 162 -0.10 -11.26 20.66
CA PRO A 162 -0.34 -12.56 21.25
C PRO A 162 -1.81 -12.65 21.63
N ASP A 163 -2.49 -13.70 21.16
CA ASP A 163 -3.89 -13.96 21.47
C ASP A 163 -4.03 -15.46 21.79
N PRO A 164 -4.19 -15.82 23.07
CA PRO A 164 -4.29 -17.22 23.49
C PRO A 164 -5.59 -17.90 23.03
N GLY A 165 -6.58 -17.16 22.52
CA GLY A 165 -7.83 -17.70 21.98
C GLY A 165 -7.85 -17.85 20.46
N ARG A 166 -6.76 -17.52 19.76
CA ARG A 166 -6.76 -17.49 18.30
C ARG A 166 -6.71 -18.91 17.72
N PRO A 167 -7.68 -19.32 16.89
CA PRO A 167 -7.67 -20.64 16.27
C PRO A 167 -6.44 -20.79 15.36
N PRO A 168 -5.88 -22.01 15.22
CA PRO A 168 -4.74 -22.24 14.34
C PRO A 168 -5.06 -21.79 12.90
N LEU A 169 -4.08 -21.17 12.24
CA LEU A 169 -4.18 -20.75 10.85
C LEU A 169 -4.23 -22.00 9.95
N THR A 170 -5.43 -22.34 9.48
CA THR A 170 -5.72 -23.40 8.52
C THR A 170 -6.34 -22.78 7.28
N TRP A 171 -6.41 -23.54 6.17
CA TRP A 171 -6.91 -22.97 4.92
C TRP A 171 -8.39 -22.55 4.97
N SER A 172 -9.19 -23.23 5.80
CA SER A 172 -10.58 -22.90 6.06
C SER A 172 -10.77 -21.69 6.98
N THR A 173 -9.85 -21.46 7.93
CA THR A 173 -9.89 -20.25 8.76
C THR A 173 -9.34 -19.04 8.03
N LEU A 174 -8.48 -19.22 7.02
CA LEU A 174 -7.84 -18.16 6.24
C LEU A 174 -8.78 -17.30 5.37
N THR A 175 -10.04 -17.67 5.11
CA THR A 175 -10.99 -16.81 4.36
C THR A 175 -11.93 -16.02 5.26
N THR A 176 -12.19 -16.53 6.46
CA THR A 176 -13.03 -15.91 7.48
C THR A 176 -12.21 -15.25 8.58
N HIS A 177 -10.88 -15.41 8.55
CA HIS A 177 -10.00 -14.84 9.55
C HIS A 177 -10.11 -13.31 9.53
N PRO A 178 -10.24 -12.65 10.69
CA PRO A 178 -10.16 -11.19 10.77
C PRO A 178 -8.90 -10.57 10.12
N LEU A 179 -7.87 -11.38 9.84
CA LEU A 179 -6.58 -10.99 9.26
C LEU A 179 -6.59 -10.88 7.74
N THR A 180 -7.33 -11.77 7.09
CA THR A 180 -7.37 -11.91 5.64
C THR A 180 -8.68 -11.38 5.08
N GLN A 181 -9.74 -11.34 5.89
CA GLN A 181 -11.03 -10.81 5.50
C GLN A 181 -10.96 -9.38 4.95
N PRO A 182 -10.17 -8.43 5.50
CA PRO A 182 -10.00 -7.12 4.87
C PRO A 182 -9.30 -7.20 3.50
N LEU A 183 -8.36 -8.14 3.33
CA LEU A 183 -7.62 -8.38 2.10
C LEU A 183 -8.51 -9.03 1.04
N PHE A 184 -9.34 -10.01 1.42
CA PHE A 184 -10.36 -10.62 0.57
C PHE A 184 -11.50 -9.65 0.25
N ASN A 185 -11.90 -8.79 1.19
CA ASN A 185 -12.89 -7.74 0.94
C ASN A 185 -12.32 -6.64 0.02
N ALA A 186 -11.03 -6.30 0.16
CA ALA A 186 -10.35 -5.36 -0.73
C ALA A 186 -10.11 -5.96 -2.12
N VAL A 187 -9.75 -7.24 -2.22
CA VAL A 187 -9.65 -7.97 -3.49
C VAL A 187 -11.02 -8.14 -4.13
N GLY A 188 -12.04 -8.51 -3.35
CA GLY A 188 -13.43 -8.58 -3.81
C GLY A 188 -13.96 -7.22 -4.25
N GLY A 189 -13.62 -6.14 -3.54
CA GLY A 189 -13.91 -4.76 -3.94
C GLY A 189 -13.16 -4.34 -5.19
N ALA A 190 -11.89 -4.70 -5.34
CA ALA A 190 -11.09 -4.42 -6.53
C ALA A 190 -11.56 -5.21 -7.76
N VAL A 191 -11.95 -6.48 -7.58
CA VAL A 191 -12.58 -7.31 -8.61
C VAL A 191 -13.95 -6.75 -8.97
N SER A 192 -14.76 -6.35 -8.00
CA SER A 192 -16.07 -5.73 -8.24
C SER A 192 -15.93 -4.39 -8.96
N ALA A 193 -14.95 -3.58 -8.58
CA ALA A 193 -14.64 -2.31 -9.25
C ALA A 193 -14.08 -2.53 -10.66
N ALA A 194 -13.24 -3.55 -10.87
CA ALA A 194 -12.72 -3.93 -12.19
C ALA A 194 -13.83 -4.49 -13.10
N VAL A 195 -14.74 -5.30 -12.56
CA VAL A 195 -15.92 -5.82 -13.28
C VAL A 195 -16.90 -4.68 -13.58
N ALA A 196 -17.16 -3.78 -12.63
CA ALA A 196 -18.00 -2.60 -12.86
C ALA A 196 -17.39 -1.67 -13.92
N ALA A 197 -16.07 -1.44 -13.88
CA ALA A 197 -15.37 -0.68 -14.91
C ALA A 197 -15.44 -1.36 -16.29
N PHE A 198 -15.25 -2.69 -16.34
CA PHE A 198 -15.37 -3.47 -17.57
C PHE A 198 -16.79 -3.42 -18.15
N LEU A 199 -17.82 -3.58 -17.32
CA LEU A 199 -19.22 -3.50 -17.75
C LEU A 199 -19.59 -2.08 -18.20
N ALA A 200 -19.11 -1.04 -17.50
CA ALA A 200 -19.33 0.35 -17.91
C ALA A 200 -18.72 0.65 -19.30
N THR A 201 -17.56 0.08 -19.62
CA THR A 201 -16.94 0.21 -20.96
C THR A 201 -17.69 -0.54 -22.08
N ARG A 202 -18.55 -1.51 -21.73
CA ARG A 202 -19.33 -2.31 -22.69
C ARG A 202 -20.75 -1.79 -22.91
N ILE A 203 -21.30 -1.03 -21.96
CA ILE A 203 -22.69 -0.52 -22.01
C ILE A 203 -22.72 0.92 -22.55
N GLY A 204 -21.62 1.67 -22.49
CA GLY A 204 -21.50 3.05 -22.98
C GLY A 204 -20.90 3.21 -24.39
N GLY A 205 -20.85 2.15 -25.19
CA GLY A 205 -20.33 2.15 -26.57
C GLY A 205 -21.37 1.68 -27.58
#